data_AF-A0A965KK63-F1
#
_entry.id   AF-A0A965KK63-F1
#
_cell.length_a   1.000
_cell.length_b   1.000
_cell.length_c   1.000
_cell.angle_alpha   90.00
_cell.angle_beta   90.00
_cell.angle_gamma   90.00
#
_symmetry.space_group_name_H-M   'P 1'
#
loop_
_entity.id
_entity.type
_entity.pdbx_description
1 polymer ?
#
loop_
_entity_poly.entity_id
_entity_poly.type
_entity_poly.pdbx_seq_one_letter_code
_entity_poly.pdbx_strand_id
1 'polypeptide(L)'
;AGDSMPPTKIWKERFPEKYAPFTHARAAVELRAAELNIPVENLISPEVIRKLIWKLSSDVSKDALELGARPWQVAEIADLVSAALLEREPLVLPEAPEAATEPE
;
A
#
# COMPACT_ATOMS: atom_id res chain seq x y z
N ALA A 1 7.95 16.40 -15.38
CA ALA A 1 8.79 15.99 -14.23
C ALA A 1 8.31 14.60 -13.83
N GLY A 2 9.16 13.58 -13.94
CA GLY A 2 8.75 12.18 -13.77
C GLY A 2 8.32 11.90 -12.33
N ASP A 3 7.01 11.73 -12.12
CA ASP A 3 6.41 11.18 -10.90
C ASP A 3 6.66 9.66 -10.80
N SER A 4 7.84 9.19 -11.23
CA SER A 4 8.19 7.78 -11.22
C SER A 4 8.64 7.41 -9.81
N MET A 5 7.67 7.02 -8.98
CA MET A 5 7.94 6.30 -7.75
C MET A 5 8.92 5.15 -8.05
N PRO A 6 9.98 4.97 -7.24
CA PRO A 6 10.94 3.91 -7.49
C PRO A 6 10.23 2.55 -7.43
N PRO A 7 10.63 1.56 -8.25
CA PRO A 7 10.06 0.22 -8.18
C PRO A 7 10.20 -0.36 -6.77
N THR A 8 9.20 -1.14 -6.35
CA THR A 8 9.13 -1.77 -5.02
C THR A 8 10.39 -2.57 -4.66
N LYS A 9 11.09 -3.09 -5.67
CA LYS A 9 12.38 -3.79 -5.55
C LYS A 9 13.45 -2.91 -4.89
N ILE A 10 13.52 -1.63 -5.30
CA ILE A 10 14.44 -0.64 -4.70
C ILE A 10 14.03 -0.30 -3.27
N TRP A 11 12.74 -0.38 -2.91
CA TRP A 11 12.30 -0.05 -1.55
C TRP A 11 12.82 -1.06 -0.54
N LYS A 12 12.80 -2.35 -0.88
CA LYS A 12 13.37 -3.42 -0.05
C LYS A 12 14.86 -3.20 0.22
N GLU A 13 15.62 -2.75 -0.78
CA GLU A 13 17.08 -2.57 -0.69
C GLU A 13 17.52 -1.22 -0.14
N ARG A 14 16.80 -0.13 -0.45
CA ARG A 14 17.21 1.26 -0.14
C ARG A 14 16.36 1.91 0.93
N PHE A 15 15.12 1.46 1.13
CA PHE A 15 14.15 2.07 2.04
C PHE A 15 13.42 1.01 2.88
N PRO A 16 14.14 0.17 3.65
CA PRO A 16 13.52 -0.90 4.45
C PRO A 16 12.49 -0.35 5.45
N GLU A 17 12.71 0.87 5.95
CA GLU A 17 11.78 1.60 6.81
C GLU A 17 10.41 1.91 6.18
N LYS A 18 10.34 2.02 4.84
CA LYS A 18 9.09 2.19 4.09
C LYS A 18 8.56 0.86 3.58
N TYR A 19 9.43 -0.12 3.38
CA TYR A 19 9.05 -1.45 2.95
C TYR A 19 8.29 -2.21 4.04
N ALA A 20 8.68 -2.08 5.31
CA ALA A 20 7.96 -2.64 6.44
C ALA A 20 6.48 -2.25 6.46
N PRO A 21 6.11 -0.97 6.58
CA PRO A 21 4.71 -0.56 6.61
C PRO A 21 3.99 -0.89 5.29
N PHE A 22 4.68 -0.93 4.15
CA PHE A 22 4.08 -1.35 2.88
C PHE A 22 3.59 -2.80 2.89
N THR A 23 4.41 -3.73 3.41
CA THR A 23 4.02 -5.15 3.51
C THR A 23 2.81 -5.35 4.42
N HIS A 24 2.76 -4.65 5.55
CA HIS A 24 1.64 -4.67 6.48
C HIS A 24 0.37 -4.08 5.88
N ALA A 25 0.46 -2.90 5.26
CA ALA A 25 -0.67 -2.25 4.63
C ALA A 25 -1.27 -3.15 3.55
N ARG A 26 -0.43 -3.79 2.73
CA ARG A 26 -0.90 -4.71 1.68
C ARG A 26 -1.65 -5.92 2.27
N ALA A 27 -1.07 -6.56 3.28
CA ALA A 27 -1.67 -7.70 3.97
C ALA A 27 -3.04 -7.35 4.57
N ALA A 28 -3.10 -6.23 5.27
CA ALA A 28 -4.28 -5.73 5.94
C ALA A 28 -5.40 -5.41 4.93
N VAL A 29 -5.04 -4.78 3.81
CA VAL A 29 -5.99 -4.47 2.72
C VAL A 29 -6.51 -5.73 2.03
N GLU A 30 -5.65 -6.73 1.78
CA GLU A 30 -6.08 -8.02 1.22
C GLU A 30 -7.06 -8.74 2.16
N LEU A 31 -6.77 -8.74 3.46
CA LEU A 31 -7.67 -9.32 4.47
C LEU A 31 -9.00 -8.57 4.51
N ARG A 32 -8.96 -7.23 4.48
CA ARG A 32 -10.18 -6.41 4.49
C ARG A 32 -11.04 -6.61 3.24
N ALA A 33 -10.42 -6.73 2.07
CA ALA A 33 -11.12 -7.04 0.84
C ALA A 33 -11.82 -8.42 0.93
N ALA A 34 -11.16 -9.42 1.53
CA ALA A 34 -11.74 -10.73 1.77
C ALA A 34 -12.92 -10.68 2.76
N GLU A 35 -12.82 -9.90 3.84
CA GLU A 35 -13.92 -9.67 4.79
C GLU A 35 -15.15 -9.04 4.12
N LEU A 36 -14.90 -8.06 3.25
CA LEU A 36 -15.94 -7.36 2.49
C LEU A 36 -16.47 -8.18 1.30
N ASN A 37 -15.85 -9.32 1.00
CA ASN A 37 -16.13 -10.16 -0.16
C ASN A 37 -16.05 -9.40 -1.51
N ILE A 38 -15.10 -8.47 -1.61
CA ILE A 38 -14.83 -7.70 -2.84
C ILE A 38 -13.38 -7.92 -3.28
N PRO A 39 -13.07 -7.82 -4.58
CA PRO A 39 -11.69 -7.89 -5.03
C PRO A 39 -10.93 -6.66 -4.51
N VAL A 40 -9.66 -6.86 -4.13
CA VAL A 40 -8.80 -5.81 -3.58
C VAL A 40 -8.64 -4.61 -4.52
N GLU A 41 -8.68 -4.86 -5.84
CA GLU A 41 -8.66 -3.81 -6.87
C GLU A 41 -9.89 -2.89 -6.82
N ASN A 42 -11.05 -3.40 -6.38
CA ASN A 42 -12.24 -2.58 -6.14
C ASN A 42 -12.17 -1.84 -4.80
N LEU A 43 -11.44 -2.39 -3.82
CA LEU A 43 -11.26 -1.74 -2.53
C LEU A 43 -10.34 -0.51 -2.67
N ILE A 44 -9.16 -0.67 -3.28
CA ILE A 44 -8.21 0.44 -3.45
C ILE A 44 -7.16 0.09 -4.53
N SER A 45 -6.76 1.07 -5.34
CA SER A 45 -5.65 0.85 -6.27
C SER A 45 -4.33 0.68 -5.51
N PRO A 46 -3.50 -0.32 -5.83
CA PRO A 46 -2.21 -0.55 -5.14
C PRO A 46 -1.26 0.64 -5.27
N GLU A 47 -1.41 1.46 -6.32
CA GLU A 47 -0.67 2.71 -6.49
C GLU A 47 -0.99 3.75 -5.41
N VAL A 48 -2.24 3.81 -4.94
CA VAL A 48 -2.64 4.73 -3.85
C VAL A 48 -1.94 4.32 -2.56
N ILE A 49 -1.94 3.03 -2.22
CA ILE A 49 -1.20 2.50 -1.05
C ILE A 49 0.29 2.82 -1.17
N ARG A 50 0.90 2.58 -2.33
CA ARG A 50 2.31 2.92 -2.55
C ARG A 50 2.58 4.39 -2.30
N LYS A 51 1.78 5.31 -2.86
CA LYS A 51 1.95 6.76 -2.66
C LYS A 51 1.83 7.16 -1.18
N LEU A 52 0.84 6.62 -0.47
CA LEU A 52 0.61 6.89 0.95
C LEU A 52 1.81 6.46 1.81
N ILE A 53 2.29 5.23 1.61
CA ILE A 53 3.45 4.71 2.35
C ILE A 53 4.74 5.45 1.95
N TRP A 54 4.90 5.76 0.66
CA TRP A 54 6.08 6.47 0.18
C TRP A 54 6.21 7.87 0.78
N LYS A 55 5.09 8.58 0.92
CA LYS A 55 5.03 9.91 1.52
C LYS A 55 5.06 9.88 3.05
N LEU A 56 4.90 8.69 3.67
CA LEU A 56 4.68 8.53 5.11
C LEU A 56 3.58 9.48 5.59
N SER A 57 2.46 9.50 4.87
CA SER A 57 1.39 10.47 5.12
C SER A 57 0.88 10.39 6.56
N SER A 58 0.99 11.49 7.29
CA SER A 58 0.40 11.63 8.62
C SER A 58 -1.13 11.52 8.57
N ASP A 59 -1.74 12.03 7.50
CA ASP A 59 -3.18 12.01 7.25
C ASP A 59 -3.50 11.16 6.02
N VAL A 60 -3.49 9.83 6.21
CA VAL A 60 -3.82 8.86 5.15
C VAL A 60 -5.14 9.21 4.47
N SER A 61 -6.14 9.61 5.25
CA SER A 61 -7.47 9.91 4.72
C SER A 61 -7.48 11.08 3.74
N LYS A 62 -6.75 12.16 4.06
CA LYS A 62 -6.66 13.31 3.16
C LYS A 62 -5.90 12.97 1.89
N ASP A 63 -4.70 12.39 2.04
CA ASP A 63 -3.88 12.04 0.88
C ASP A 63 -4.60 11.04 -0.03
N ALA A 64 -5.30 10.05 0.53
CA ALA A 64 -6.07 9.10 -0.27
C ALA A 64 -7.21 9.77 -1.05
N LEU A 65 -7.91 10.73 -0.45
CA LEU A 65 -8.92 11.54 -1.14
C LEU A 65 -8.30 12.40 -2.25
N GLU A 66 -7.14 13.02 -2.01
CA GLU A 66 -6.41 13.81 -3.01
C GLU A 66 -5.94 12.94 -4.20
N LEU A 67 -5.63 11.67 -3.93
CA LEU A 67 -5.29 10.67 -4.95
C LEU A 67 -6.51 10.13 -5.70
N GLY A 68 -7.73 10.55 -5.33
CA GLY A 68 -8.98 10.18 -6.00
C GLY A 68 -9.67 8.94 -5.42
N ALA A 69 -9.24 8.44 -4.26
CA ALA A 69 -9.96 7.37 -3.57
C ALA A 69 -11.34 7.86 -3.09
N ARG A 70 -12.34 6.99 -3.13
CA ARG A 70 -13.70 7.33 -2.66
C ARG A 70 -13.75 7.35 -1.13
N PRO A 71 -14.61 8.17 -0.52
CA PRO A 71 -14.69 8.30 0.94
C PRO A 71 -14.92 6.98 1.68
N TRP A 72 -15.70 6.05 1.10
CA TRP A 72 -15.87 4.71 1.69
C TRP A 72 -14.58 3.88 1.61
N GLN A 73 -13.85 3.91 0.50
CA GLN A 73 -12.55 3.21 0.36
C GLN A 73 -11.54 3.76 1.36
N VAL A 74 -11.53 5.09 1.51
CA VAL A 74 -10.67 5.76 2.48
C VAL A 74 -10.99 5.35 3.90
N ALA A 75 -12.26 5.23 4.28
CA ALA A 75 -12.63 4.73 5.61
C ALA A 75 -12.12 3.31 5.86
N GLU A 76 -12.15 2.45 4.85
CA GLU A 76 -11.70 1.05 4.97
C GLU A 76 -10.16 0.93 5.03
N ILE A 77 -9.43 1.77 4.29
CA ILE A 77 -7.95 1.67 4.19
C ILE A 77 -7.21 2.61 5.14
N ALA A 78 -7.83 3.69 5.61
CA ALA A 78 -7.18 4.68 6.46
C ALA A 78 -6.69 4.04 7.77
N ASP A 79 -7.54 3.25 8.42
CA ASP A 79 -7.18 2.56 9.66
C ASP A 79 -6.06 1.53 9.43
N LEU A 80 -6.17 0.74 8.36
CA LEU A 80 -5.19 -0.30 8.00
C LEU A 80 -3.82 0.29 7.68
N VAL A 81 -3.77 1.34 6.87
CA VAL A 81 -2.52 2.00 6.48
C VAL A 81 -1.95 2.78 7.66
N SER A 82 -2.79 3.43 8.48
CA SER A 82 -2.33 4.15 9.66
C SER A 82 -1.75 3.21 10.71
N ALA A 83 -2.37 2.05 10.93
CA ALA A 83 -1.82 0.98 11.76
C ALA A 83 -0.48 0.47 11.18
N ALA A 84 -0.44 0.17 9.89
CA ALA A 84 0.76 -0.32 9.23
C ALA A 84 1.92 0.68 9.29
N LEU A 85 1.66 1.99 9.19
CA LEU A 85 2.68 3.05 9.33
C LEU A 85 3.32 3.11 10.72
N LEU A 86 2.66 2.58 11.76
CA LEU A 86 3.24 2.46 13.10
C LEU A 86 4.16 1.24 13.21
N GLU A 87 4.05 0.28 12.30
CA GLU A 87 4.82 -0.96 12.31
C GLU A 87 6.20 -0.74 11.68
N ARG A 88 7.24 -1.08 12.45
CA ARG A 88 8.65 -0.89 12.07
C ARG A 88 9.31 -2.17 11.58
N GLU A 89 8.66 -3.30 11.78
CA GLU A 89 9.11 -4.61 11.35
C GLU A 89 8.30 -5.02 10.12
N PRO A 90 8.90 -5.60 9.07
CA PRO A 90 8.16 -6.11 7.92
C PRO A 90 7.48 -7.44 8.26
N LEU A 91 6.21 -7.61 7.88
CA LEU A 91 5.59 -8.93 7.84
C LEU A 91 6.33 -9.77 6.81
N VAL A 92 6.92 -10.88 7.27
CA VAL A 92 7.42 -11.94 6.39
C VAL A 92 6.22 -12.71 5.85
N LEU A 93 5.46 -12.10 4.96
CA LEU A 93 4.54 -12.83 4.11
C LEU A 93 5.36 -13.58 3.06
N PRO A 94 5.07 -14.87 2.78
CA PRO A 94 5.68 -15.56 1.66
C PRO A 94 5.33 -14.75 0.41
N GLU A 95 6.37 -14.19 -0.23
CA GLU A 95 6.25 -13.44 -1.48
C GLU A 95 5.27 -14.19 -2.40
N ALA A 96 4.10 -13.60 -2.67
CA ALA A 96 3.34 -13.99 -3.84
C ALA A 96 4.30 -13.80 -5.01
N PRO A 97 4.65 -14.87 -5.74
CA PRO A 97 5.72 -14.83 -6.72
C PRO A 97 5.43 -13.70 -7.69
N GLU A 98 6.43 -12.83 -7.85
CA GLU A 98 6.48 -11.73 -8.81
C GLU A 98 5.67 -12.08 -10.06
N ALA A 99 4.55 -11.39 -10.27
CA ALA A 99 4.00 -11.25 -11.61
C ALA A 99 5.06 -10.48 -12.40
N ALA A 100 5.96 -11.25 -13.01
CA ALA A 100 6.92 -10.80 -13.99
C ALA A 100 6.13 -10.24 -15.17
N THR A 101 5.89 -8.93 -15.18
CA THR A 101 5.69 -8.22 -16.44
C THR A 101 7.07 -7.92 -16.99
N GLU A 102 7.49 -8.86 -17.81
CA GLU A 102 8.60 -8.90 -18.74
C GLU A 102 8.88 -7.54 -19.43
N PRO A 103 10.14 -7.18 -19.69
CA PRO A 103 10.48 -6.03 -20.52
C PRO A 103 10.35 -6.39 -22.00
N GLU A 104 9.70 -5.54 -22.80
CA GLU A 104 9.97 -5.40 -24.24
C GLU A 104 10.14 -3.91 -24.59
#